data_AF-A0A7I8MYP0-F1
#
_entry.id   AF-A0A7I8MYP0-F1
#
_cell.length_a   1.000
_cell.length_b   1.000
_cell.length_c   1.000
_cell.angle_alpha   90.00
_cell.angle_beta   90.00
_cell.angle_gamma   90.00
#
_symmetry.space_group_name_H-M   'P 1'
#
loop_
_entity.id
_entity.type
_entity.pdbx_description
1 polymer ?
#
loop_
_entity_poly.entity_id
_entity_poly.type
_entity_poly.pdbx_seq_one_letter_code
_entity_poly.pdbx_strand_id
1 'polypeptide(L)'
;METEDIAKVAESLQEPFYNDFGFWIGLVVGIASVIFSYLAFREARKAKQAASEAGRTVKIQTITIELTEIAQRLDKLDSNVSFSDVRDLLNEVSRRLMRLIAPFEHLDDLVDVCESLRTAFIEAKTALNEVRPKAEAEIDLPSNAVYFATQGHFSNISMLVAEITGLFEKRTIEVNE
;
A
#
# COMPACT_ATOMS: atom_id res chain seq x y z
N MET A 1 5.59 -45.49 -57.86
CA MET A 1 6.40 -44.27 -57.74
C MET A 1 7.43 -44.34 -58.82
N GLU A 2 7.07 -43.80 -59.97
CA GLU A 2 7.86 -43.90 -61.19
C GLU A 2 9.01 -42.90 -61.10
N THR A 3 10.14 -43.22 -61.74
CA THR A 3 11.32 -42.34 -61.84
C THR A 3 11.01 -40.94 -62.36
N GLU A 4 9.87 -40.77 -63.02
CA GLU A 4 9.32 -39.51 -63.50
C GLU A 4 8.79 -38.60 -62.36
N ASP A 5 8.19 -39.16 -61.31
CA ASP A 5 7.74 -38.41 -60.13
C ASP A 5 8.94 -37.87 -59.35
N ILE A 6 10.01 -38.68 -59.26
CA ILE A 6 11.26 -38.31 -58.59
C ILE A 6 11.99 -37.21 -59.37
N ALA A 7 11.96 -37.27 -60.70
CA ALA A 7 12.55 -36.23 -61.57
C ALA A 7 11.79 -34.90 -61.46
N LYS A 8 10.45 -34.91 -61.45
CA LYS A 8 9.62 -33.70 -61.27
C LYS A 8 9.82 -33.07 -59.89
N VAL A 9 9.95 -33.87 -58.84
CA VAL A 9 10.27 -33.35 -57.50
C VAL A 9 11.70 -32.76 -57.45
N ALA A 10 12.67 -33.37 -58.13
CA ALA A 10 14.03 -32.85 -58.22
C ALA A 10 14.13 -31.53 -59.01
N GLU A 11 13.30 -31.35 -60.04
CA GLU A 11 13.21 -30.13 -60.83
C GLU A 11 12.52 -28.99 -60.05
N SER A 12 11.41 -29.29 -59.35
CA SER A 12 10.77 -28.31 -58.45
C SER A 12 11.64 -27.89 -57.26
N LEU A 13 12.64 -28.69 -56.87
CA LEU A 13 13.64 -28.32 -55.85
C LEU A 13 14.73 -27.38 -56.38
N GLN A 14 14.88 -27.23 -57.70
CA GLN A 14 15.84 -26.32 -58.33
C GLN A 14 15.28 -24.93 -58.59
N GLU A 15 13.95 -24.77 -58.59
CA GLU A 15 13.34 -23.45 -58.68
C GLU A 15 13.62 -22.66 -57.39
N PRO A 16 14.10 -21.41 -57.49
CA PRO A 16 14.33 -20.61 -56.31
C PRO A 16 13.02 -20.33 -55.58
N PHE A 17 12.99 -20.62 -54.28
CA PHE A 17 11.82 -20.46 -53.41
C PHE A 17 11.19 -19.05 -53.41
N TYR A 18 11.93 -18.02 -53.84
CA TYR A 18 11.46 -16.64 -53.95
C TYR A 18 10.65 -16.34 -55.22
N ASN A 19 10.56 -17.29 -56.16
CA ASN A 19 9.72 -17.15 -57.35
C ASN A 19 8.24 -17.46 -57.07
N ASP A 20 7.94 -18.16 -55.97
CA ASP A 20 6.57 -18.39 -55.55
C ASP A 20 5.95 -17.10 -54.97
N PHE A 21 4.78 -16.71 -55.46
CA PHE A 21 4.05 -15.57 -54.94
C PHE A 21 3.64 -15.77 -53.48
N GLY A 22 3.43 -17.02 -53.06
CA GLY A 22 3.17 -17.40 -51.67
C GLY A 22 4.29 -17.00 -50.71
N PHE A 23 5.55 -17.08 -51.16
CA PHE A 23 6.72 -16.68 -50.36
C PHE A 23 6.69 -15.19 -50.00
N TRP A 24 6.36 -14.31 -50.95
CA TRP A 24 6.31 -12.86 -50.70
C TRP A 24 5.16 -12.46 -49.79
N ILE A 25 3.99 -13.10 -49.92
CA ILE A 25 2.88 -12.92 -48.98
C ILE A 25 3.31 -13.35 -47.58
N GLY A 26 3.90 -14.54 -47.45
CA GLY A 26 4.40 -15.06 -46.18
C GLY A 26 5.46 -14.14 -45.55
N LEU A 27 6.37 -13.59 -46.35
CA LEU A 27 7.40 -12.66 -45.92
C LEU A 27 6.78 -11.35 -45.38
N VAL A 28 5.84 -10.74 -46.11
CA VAL A 28 5.16 -9.51 -45.68
C VAL A 28 4.35 -9.75 -44.42
N VAL A 29 3.59 -10.84 -44.35
CA VAL A 29 2.83 -11.22 -43.15
C VAL A 29 3.76 -11.49 -41.97
N GLY A 30 4.89 -12.17 -42.18
CA GLY A 30 5.89 -12.44 -41.15
C GLY A 30 6.50 -11.16 -40.60
N ILE A 31 6.94 -10.24 -41.47
CA ILE A 31 7.48 -8.94 -41.06
C ILE A 31 6.41 -8.12 -40.29
N ALA A 32 5.18 -8.05 -40.82
CA ALA A 32 4.09 -7.35 -40.15
C ALA A 32 3.81 -7.95 -38.76
N SER A 33 3.81 -9.28 -38.64
CA SER A 33 3.56 -9.99 -37.38
C SER A 33 4.63 -9.68 -36.32
N VAL A 34 5.90 -9.60 -36.71
CA VAL A 34 7.00 -9.21 -35.81
C VAL A 34 6.85 -7.76 -35.35
N ILE A 35 6.51 -6.84 -36.27
CA ILE A 35 6.26 -5.43 -35.94
C ILE A 35 5.10 -5.29 -34.96
N PHE A 36 3.96 -5.93 -35.22
CA PHE A 36 2.81 -5.91 -34.33
C PHE A 36 3.12 -6.54 -32.96
N SER A 37 3.86 -7.65 -32.93
CA SER A 37 4.29 -8.28 -31.68
C SER A 37 5.19 -7.35 -30.85
N TYR A 38 6.12 -6.65 -31.49
CA TYR A 38 6.97 -5.67 -30.82
C TYR A 38 6.18 -4.49 -30.25
N LEU A 39 5.25 -3.92 -31.03
CA LEU A 39 4.39 -2.84 -30.58
C LEU A 39 3.49 -3.27 -29.42
N ALA A 40 2.89 -4.45 -29.51
CA ALA A 40 2.06 -5.02 -28.45
C ALA A 40 2.87 -5.27 -27.16
N PHE A 41 4.11 -5.74 -27.27
CA PHE A 41 4.98 -5.94 -26.12
C PHE A 41 5.33 -4.62 -25.42
N ARG A 42 5.60 -3.55 -26.18
CA ARG A 42 5.86 -2.23 -25.62
C ARG A 42 4.62 -1.68 -24.91
N GLU A 43 3.45 -1.85 -25.50
CA GLU A 43 2.19 -1.40 -24.91
C GLU A 43 1.86 -2.18 -23.63
N ALA A 44 2.05 -3.50 -23.64
CA ALA A 44 1.87 -4.35 -22.46
C ALA A 44 2.82 -3.95 -21.31
N ARG A 45 4.06 -3.56 -21.61
CA ARG A 45 4.99 -3.05 -20.58
C ARG A 45 4.50 -1.74 -19.96
N LYS A 46 4.03 -0.80 -20.79
CA LYS A 46 3.47 0.48 -20.31
C LYS A 46 2.23 0.25 -19.45
N ALA A 47 1.31 -0.60 -19.92
CA ALA A 47 0.11 -0.96 -19.17
C ALA A 47 0.45 -1.61 -17.82
N LYS A 48 1.46 -2.49 -17.78
CA LYS A 48 1.92 -3.11 -16.53
C LYS A 48 2.53 -2.10 -15.56
N GLN A 49 3.31 -1.13 -16.05
CA GLN A 49 3.86 -0.05 -15.22
C GLN A 49 2.75 0.82 -14.65
N ALA A 50 1.83 1.30 -15.49
CA ALA A 50 0.68 2.09 -15.06
C ALA A 50 -0.21 1.34 -14.04
N ALA A 51 -0.44 0.04 -14.26
CA ALA A 51 -1.20 -0.79 -13.31
C ALA A 51 -0.46 -0.97 -11.97
N SER A 52 0.87 -1.08 -11.99
CA SER A 52 1.69 -1.18 -10.78
C SER A 52 1.68 0.12 -9.98
N GLU A 53 1.79 1.26 -10.65
CA GLU A 53 1.71 2.59 -10.05
C GLU A 53 0.32 2.84 -9.45
N ALA A 54 -0.74 2.58 -10.22
CA ALA A 54 -2.12 2.65 -9.72
C ALA A 54 -2.35 1.73 -8.51
N GLY A 55 -1.80 0.51 -8.55
CA GLY A 55 -1.88 -0.43 -7.43
C GLY A 55 -1.16 0.07 -6.16
N ARG A 56 -0.06 0.81 -6.30
CA ARG A 56 0.63 1.45 -5.17
C ARG A 56 -0.20 2.61 -4.60
N THR A 57 -0.74 3.46 -5.47
CA THR A 57 -1.58 4.60 -5.07
C THR A 57 -2.83 4.15 -4.32
N VAL A 58 -3.53 3.11 -4.80
CA VAL A 58 -4.71 2.57 -4.10
C VAL A 58 -4.36 2.04 -2.71
N LYS A 59 -3.19 1.39 -2.55
CA LYS A 59 -2.72 0.94 -1.24
C LYS A 59 -2.48 2.10 -0.29
N ILE A 60 -1.82 3.16 -0.77
CA ILE A 60 -1.57 4.36 0.05
C ILE A 60 -2.89 5.02 0.45
N GLN A 61 -3.82 5.22 -0.48
CA GLN A 61 -5.14 5.77 -0.19
C GLN A 61 -5.92 4.94 0.84
N THR A 62 -5.85 3.61 0.73
CA THR A 62 -6.46 2.70 1.71
C THR A 62 -5.90 2.92 3.11
N ILE A 63 -4.57 3.07 3.23
CA ILE A 63 -3.90 3.37 4.50
C ILE A 63 -4.33 4.74 5.01
N THR A 64 -4.34 5.78 4.16
CA THR A 64 -4.77 7.14 4.52
C THR A 64 -6.20 7.16 5.08
N ILE A 65 -7.12 6.40 4.46
CA ILE A 65 -8.51 6.27 4.97
C ILE A 65 -8.51 5.64 6.37
N GLU A 66 -7.77 4.54 6.56
CA GLU A 66 -7.70 3.89 7.88
C GLU A 66 -7.06 4.80 8.95
N LEU A 67 -6.01 5.55 8.61
CA LEU A 67 -5.38 6.51 9.51
C LEU A 67 -6.35 7.65 9.88
N THR A 68 -7.11 8.15 8.92
CA THR A 68 -8.14 9.19 9.16
C THR A 68 -9.25 8.66 10.08
N GLU A 69 -9.70 7.42 9.89
CA GLU A 69 -10.69 6.79 10.78
C GLU A 69 -10.15 6.69 12.22
N ILE A 70 -8.86 6.33 12.37
CA ILE A 70 -8.21 6.23 13.67
C ILE A 70 -8.10 7.60 14.34
N ALA A 71 -7.66 8.64 13.62
CA ALA A 71 -7.59 10.00 14.13
C ALA A 71 -8.97 10.48 14.63
N GLN A 72 -10.02 10.28 13.82
CA GLN A 72 -11.39 10.63 14.20
C GLN A 72 -11.91 9.86 15.43
N ARG A 73 -11.46 8.63 15.66
CA ARG A 73 -11.80 7.88 16.88
C ARG A 73 -11.09 8.43 18.10
N LEU A 74 -9.82 8.82 17.97
CA LEU A 74 -9.04 9.41 19.06
C LEU A 74 -9.61 10.76 19.49
N ASP A 75 -10.12 11.56 18.55
CA ASP A 75 -10.70 12.87 18.82
C ASP A 75 -12.08 12.82 19.53
N LYS A 76 -12.74 11.64 19.55
CA LYS A 76 -14.09 11.45 20.11
C LYS A 76 -14.10 11.03 21.58
N LEU A 77 -13.03 11.28 22.33
CA LEU A 77 -12.96 10.90 23.75
C LEU A 77 -13.97 11.71 24.58
N ASP A 78 -14.92 11.03 25.22
CA ASP A 78 -15.87 11.67 26.14
C ASP A 78 -15.21 11.92 27.51
N SER A 79 -15.57 13.03 28.14
CA SER A 79 -15.24 13.37 29.53
C SER A 79 -15.64 12.32 30.57
N ASN A 80 -16.68 11.52 30.31
CA ASN A 80 -17.20 10.48 31.21
C ASN A 80 -16.76 9.06 30.82
N VAL A 81 -15.57 8.92 30.24
CA VAL A 81 -15.06 7.63 29.77
C VAL A 81 -14.52 6.76 30.93
N SER A 82 -14.79 5.45 30.89
CA SER A 82 -14.27 4.51 31.88
C SER A 82 -12.82 4.10 31.56
N PHE A 83 -12.08 3.69 32.60
CA PHE A 83 -10.73 3.15 32.42
C PHE A 83 -10.67 1.97 31.42
N SER A 84 -11.66 1.06 31.46
CA SER A 84 -11.71 -0.07 30.53
C SER A 84 -11.88 0.37 29.10
N ASP A 85 -12.75 1.36 28.84
CA ASP A 85 -13.02 1.83 27.48
C ASP A 85 -11.77 2.49 26.89
N VAL A 86 -11.09 3.36 27.66
CA VAL A 86 -9.85 4.00 27.20
C VAL A 86 -8.75 2.98 26.97
N ARG A 87 -8.61 1.99 27.86
CA ARG A 87 -7.61 0.92 27.72
C ARG A 87 -7.85 0.11 26.46
N ASP A 88 -9.09 -0.25 26.19
CA ASP A 88 -9.46 -1.10 25.07
C ASP A 88 -9.29 -0.31 23.75
N LEU A 89 -9.71 0.96 23.72
CA LEU A 89 -9.47 1.88 22.61
C LEU A 89 -7.97 2.05 22.33
N LEU A 90 -7.17 2.32 23.37
CA LEU A 90 -5.72 2.50 23.23
C LEU A 90 -5.03 1.24 22.70
N ASN A 91 -5.46 0.06 23.15
CA ASN A 91 -4.92 -1.21 22.66
C ASN A 91 -5.34 -1.51 21.23
N GLU A 92 -6.60 -1.26 20.87
CA GLU A 92 -7.11 -1.44 19.51
C GLU A 92 -6.38 -0.51 18.54
N VAL A 93 -6.34 0.79 18.83
CA VAL A 93 -5.70 1.81 18.00
C VAL A 93 -4.20 1.53 17.87
N SER A 94 -3.51 1.24 18.98
CA SER A 94 -2.09 0.91 18.95
C SER A 94 -1.81 -0.29 18.04
N ARG A 95 -2.57 -1.39 18.17
CA ARG A 95 -2.37 -2.58 17.32
C ARG A 95 -2.68 -2.31 15.85
N ARG A 96 -3.81 -1.67 15.57
CA ARG A 96 -4.24 -1.39 14.19
C ARG A 96 -3.23 -0.48 13.50
N LEU A 97 -2.78 0.56 14.20
CA LEU A 97 -1.88 1.54 13.63
C LEU A 97 -0.47 1.00 13.42
N MET A 98 0.07 0.24 14.38
CA MET A 98 1.35 -0.47 14.20
C MET A 98 1.31 -1.43 13.02
N ARG A 99 0.19 -2.13 12.79
CA ARG A 99 0.02 -3.01 11.62
C ARG A 99 0.00 -2.24 10.30
N LEU A 100 -0.62 -1.06 10.27
CA LEU A 100 -0.71 -0.22 9.07
C LEU A 100 0.65 0.36 8.67
N ILE A 101 1.44 0.79 9.65
CA ILE A 101 2.75 1.42 9.39
C ILE A 101 3.88 0.41 9.21
N ALA A 102 3.74 -0.83 9.72
CA ALA A 102 4.81 -1.84 9.69
C ALA A 102 5.48 -2.04 8.31
N PRO A 103 4.76 -2.05 7.17
CA PRO A 103 5.40 -2.20 5.85
C PRO A 103 6.27 -1.01 5.43
N PHE A 104 6.18 0.11 6.15
CA PHE A 104 6.74 1.41 5.80
C PHE A 104 7.71 1.94 6.86
N GLU A 105 7.94 1.20 7.95
CA GLU A 105 8.76 1.64 9.09
C GLU A 105 10.25 1.79 8.75
N HIS A 106 10.70 1.27 7.60
CA HIS A 106 12.08 1.37 7.12
C HIS A 106 12.30 2.55 6.17
N LEU A 107 11.27 3.37 5.92
CA LEU A 107 11.38 4.52 5.04
C LEU A 107 11.97 5.70 5.82
N ASP A 108 13.07 6.29 5.33
CA ASP A 108 13.85 7.32 6.03
C ASP A 108 13.01 8.51 6.55
N ASP A 109 11.96 8.91 5.82
CA ASP A 109 11.06 10.00 6.19
C ASP A 109 9.99 9.61 7.24
N LEU A 110 9.81 8.33 7.51
CA LEU A 110 8.80 7.79 8.43
C LEU A 110 9.40 7.23 9.72
N VAL A 111 10.70 6.90 9.75
CA VAL A 111 11.37 6.29 10.91
C VAL A 111 11.12 7.12 12.18
N ASP A 112 11.47 8.41 12.15
CA ASP A 112 11.41 9.30 13.31
C ASP A 112 9.97 9.48 13.83
N VAL A 113 9.01 9.62 12.91
CA VAL A 113 7.59 9.80 13.26
C VAL A 113 7.01 8.50 13.81
N CYS A 114 7.38 7.34 13.24
CA CYS A 114 6.98 6.03 13.75
C CYS A 114 7.55 5.75 15.15
N GLU A 115 8.78 6.16 15.42
CA GLU A 115 9.38 6.05 16.75
C GLU A 115 8.69 6.96 17.77
N SER A 116 8.46 8.23 17.39
CA SER A 116 7.72 9.20 18.21
C SER A 116 6.33 8.69 18.58
N LEU A 117 5.65 8.07 17.63
CA LEU A 117 4.34 7.46 17.82
C LEU A 117 4.37 6.24 18.75
N ARG A 118 5.38 5.38 18.64
CA ARG A 118 5.58 4.25 19.58
C ARG A 118 5.77 4.77 21.01
N THR A 119 6.58 5.81 21.17
CA THR A 119 6.80 6.49 22.45
C THR A 119 5.50 7.08 22.99
N ALA A 120 4.73 7.81 22.17
CA ALA A 120 3.45 8.38 22.56
C ALA A 120 2.45 7.30 23.05
N PHE A 121 2.42 6.13 22.42
CA PHE A 121 1.60 5.00 22.90
C PHE A 121 2.06 4.44 24.25
N ILE A 122 3.37 4.39 24.51
CA ILE A 122 3.93 3.93 25.78
C ILE A 122 3.59 4.94 26.90
N GLU A 123 3.74 6.22 26.63
CA GLU A 123 3.38 7.30 27.55
C GLU A 123 1.89 7.28 27.86
N ALA A 124 1.03 7.18 26.84
CA ALA A 124 -0.41 7.07 27.02
C ALA A 124 -0.81 5.88 27.90
N LYS A 125 -0.15 4.72 27.71
CA LYS A 125 -0.38 3.52 28.53
C LYS A 125 0.08 3.74 29.98
N THR A 126 1.22 4.40 30.15
CA THR A 126 1.75 4.73 31.48
C THR A 126 0.81 5.67 32.22
N ALA A 127 0.41 6.78 31.60
CA ALA A 127 -0.53 7.74 32.17
C ALA A 127 -1.89 7.10 32.51
N LEU A 128 -2.41 6.23 31.63
CA LEU A 128 -3.63 5.49 31.92
C LEU A 128 -3.46 4.57 33.14
N ASN A 129 -2.34 3.87 33.27
CA ASN A 129 -2.08 2.98 34.40
C ASN A 129 -1.98 3.72 35.74
N GLU A 130 -1.59 4.99 35.76
CA GLU A 130 -1.53 5.81 36.98
C GLU A 130 -2.92 6.07 37.56
N VAL A 131 -3.93 6.20 36.70
CA VAL A 131 -5.35 6.38 37.07
C VAL A 131 -6.11 5.05 37.12
N ARG A 132 -5.40 3.92 37.17
CA ARG A 132 -6.02 2.60 37.28
C ARG A 132 -6.78 2.48 38.61
N PRO A 133 -8.07 2.08 38.60
CA PRO A 133 -8.82 1.82 39.83
C PRO A 133 -8.10 0.78 40.70
N LYS A 134 -7.75 1.13 41.94
CA LYS A 134 -7.16 0.21 42.93
C LYS A 134 -8.25 -0.27 43.88
N ALA A 135 -8.32 -1.58 44.09
CA ALA A 135 -9.36 -2.21 44.92
C ALA A 135 -9.30 -1.81 46.41
N GLU A 136 -8.17 -1.24 46.87
CA GLU A 136 -7.89 -1.00 48.29
C GLU A 136 -7.65 0.47 48.64
N ALA A 137 -7.77 1.40 47.67
CA ALA A 137 -7.51 2.81 47.91
C ALA A 137 -8.81 3.60 48.10
N GLU A 138 -9.04 4.16 49.29
CA GLU A 138 -10.03 5.22 49.59
C GLU A 138 -9.71 6.55 48.89
N ILE A 139 -8.99 6.52 47.76
CA ILE A 139 -8.71 7.72 46.97
C ILE A 139 -9.90 7.88 46.02
N ASP A 140 -10.80 8.77 46.41
CA ASP A 140 -11.92 9.22 45.58
C ASP A 140 -11.35 10.00 44.38
N LEU A 141 -11.00 9.26 43.33
CA LEU A 141 -10.53 9.85 42.07
C LEU A 141 -11.70 10.63 41.44
N PRO A 142 -11.46 11.86 40.95
CA PRO A 142 -12.47 12.59 40.20
C PRO A 142 -13.04 11.72 39.06
N SER A 143 -14.35 11.82 38.81
CA SER A 143 -15.02 11.02 37.77
C SER A 143 -14.43 11.19 36.37
N ASN A 144 -13.70 12.28 36.12
CA ASN A 144 -13.04 12.64 34.87
C ASN A 144 -11.50 12.47 34.93
N ALA A 145 -10.94 11.84 35.96
CA ALA A 145 -9.50 11.64 36.10
C ALA A 145 -8.90 10.87 34.91
N VAL A 146 -9.63 9.87 34.40
CA VAL A 146 -9.21 9.08 33.23
C VAL A 146 -9.12 9.96 31.98
N TYR A 147 -10.13 10.81 31.76
CA TYR A 147 -10.15 11.74 30.62
C TYR A 147 -8.95 12.69 30.66
N PHE A 148 -8.73 13.37 31.79
CA PHE A 148 -7.63 14.34 31.89
C PHE A 148 -6.24 13.70 31.82
N ALA A 149 -6.09 12.48 32.34
CA ALA A 149 -4.84 11.75 32.24
C ALA A 149 -4.50 11.33 30.80
N THR A 150 -5.48 11.27 29.90
CA THR A 150 -5.29 10.64 28.56
C THR A 150 -5.54 11.57 27.39
N GLN A 151 -6.35 12.63 27.54
CA GLN A 151 -6.70 13.57 26.47
C GLN A 151 -5.47 14.16 25.77
N GLY A 152 -4.46 14.61 26.54
CA GLY A 152 -3.23 15.17 25.99
C GLY A 152 -2.45 14.15 25.15
N HIS A 153 -2.34 12.91 25.63
CA HIS A 153 -1.67 11.84 24.89
C HIS A 153 -2.45 11.45 23.63
N PHE A 154 -3.78 11.42 23.69
CA PHE A 154 -4.62 11.10 22.54
C PHE A 154 -4.51 12.18 21.47
N SER A 155 -4.48 13.45 21.86
CA SER A 155 -4.21 14.57 20.95
C SER A 155 -2.82 14.46 20.30
N ASN A 156 -1.79 14.07 21.06
CA ASN A 156 -0.44 13.88 20.54
C ASN A 156 -0.39 12.72 19.52
N ILE A 157 -1.03 11.59 19.85
CA ILE A 157 -1.14 10.46 18.93
C ILE A 157 -1.90 10.90 17.65
N SER A 158 -3.02 11.61 17.78
CA SER A 158 -3.80 12.12 16.64
C SER A 158 -2.96 13.00 15.71
N MET A 159 -2.14 13.90 16.28
CA MET A 159 -1.20 14.74 15.53
C MET A 159 -0.17 13.92 14.75
N LEU A 160 0.47 12.93 15.40
CA LEU A 160 1.45 12.04 14.75
C LEU A 160 0.80 11.20 13.65
N VAL A 161 -0.45 10.77 13.83
CA VAL A 161 -1.22 10.08 12.79
C VAL A 161 -1.49 10.99 11.58
N ALA A 162 -1.80 12.26 11.82
CA ALA A 162 -1.96 13.24 10.75
C ALA A 162 -0.64 13.51 9.99
N GLU A 163 0.48 13.57 10.70
CA GLU A 163 1.81 13.71 10.09
C GLU A 163 2.16 12.51 9.19
N ILE A 164 1.97 11.28 9.69
CA ILE A 164 2.15 10.05 8.90
C ILE A 164 1.25 10.08 7.66
N THR A 165 0.01 10.54 7.81
CA THR A 165 -0.94 10.68 6.70
C THR A 165 -0.41 11.66 5.64
N GLY A 166 0.11 12.83 6.06
CA GLY A 166 0.70 13.81 5.16
C GLY A 166 1.94 13.27 4.42
N LEU A 167 2.78 12.47 5.08
CA LEU A 167 3.93 11.80 4.44
C LEU A 167 3.48 10.78 3.37
N PHE A 168 2.41 10.03 3.64
CA PHE A 168 1.81 9.12 2.66
C PHE A 168 1.20 9.88 1.47
N GLU A 169 0.51 10.99 1.71
CA GLU A 169 -0.07 11.83 0.66
C GLU A 169 1.01 12.46 -0.22
N LYS A 170 2.07 13.00 0.39
CA LYS A 170 3.24 13.53 -0.34
C LYS A 170 3.83 12.50 -1.30
N ARG A 171 4.01 11.25 -0.83
CA ARG A 171 4.51 10.15 -1.67
C ARG A 171 3.58 9.78 -2.82
N THR A 172 2.28 10.04 -2.68
CA THR A 172 1.32 9.82 -3.76
C THR A 172 1.44 10.90 -4.84
N ILE A 173 1.79 12.12 -4.46
CA ILE A 173 2.02 13.24 -5.39
C ILE A 173 3.33 13.06 -6.14
N GLU A 174 4.43 12.75 -5.44
CA GLU A 174 5.77 12.55 -6.05
C GLU A 174 5.83 11.35 -7.01
N VAL A 175 4.94 10.36 -6.89
CA VAL A 175 4.84 9.24 -7.85
C VAL A 175 4.15 9.67 -9.15
N ASN A 176 3.40 10.76 -9.15
CA ASN A 176 2.66 11.27 -10.31
C ASN A 176 3.39 12.40 -11.08
N GLU A 177 4.56 12.85 -10.61
CA GLU A 177 5.49 13.74 -11.34
C GLU A 177 6.63 12.97 -11.99
#